data_AF-A0A1N7LKI8-F1
#
_entry.id   AF-A0A1N7LKI8-F1
#
_cell.length_a   1.000
_cell.length_b   1.000
_cell.length_c   1.000
_cell.angle_alpha   90.00
_cell.angle_beta   90.00
_cell.angle_gamma   90.00
#
_symmetry.space_group_name_H-M   'P 1'
#
loop_
_entity.id
_entity.type
_entity.pdbx_description
1 polymer ?
#
loop_
_entity_poly.entity_id
_entity_poly.type
_entity_poly.pdbx_seq_one_letter_code
_entity_poly.pdbx_strand_id
1 'polypeptide(L)'
;MRFISLALVSLLATIPFTGMAYAGATYEGPDSVPLFHPLCLNGLKSQEDEGGAFDMSRCSDEYQSIVVKQTPDGSYYAKRPENTSGEAQGYVVYQPIGTLDKAMELLLVHDKESQKETQASIYVIGRLPHLSEGSRAFITSIGEGGDRCNGGIQSARLISEAILEVDINVNPATLMALESLDSSGSDNESDQAPQKSLIKSALSSLSLKPKRQLDDRPTTCIGSVTKSYDLLNDKKSYTWVHFREENTRVAVDPYQQCFDELVADFVTPPQTINMQDFEVFKQLFISECKK
;
A
#
# COMPACT_ATOMS: atom_id res chain seq x y z
N MET A 1 -42.12 68.19 34.99
CA MET A 1 -41.20 68.38 33.86
C MET A 1 -40.92 67.01 33.23
N ARG A 2 -41.22 66.86 31.92
CA ARG A 2 -40.70 65.89 30.90
C ARG A 2 -40.79 64.38 31.23
N PHE A 3 -41.66 63.59 30.57
CA PHE A 3 -41.49 62.87 29.27
C PHE A 3 -40.16 62.08 29.20
N ILE A 4 -40.05 60.78 28.90
CA ILE A 4 -40.40 59.98 27.69
C ILE A 4 -40.25 58.47 28.08
N SER A 5 -41.28 57.62 27.98
CA SER A 5 -41.58 56.59 26.94
C SER A 5 -40.52 55.52 26.57
N LEU A 6 -40.93 54.26 26.83
CA LEU A 6 -40.89 53.03 26.01
C LEU A 6 -39.60 52.57 25.31
N ALA A 7 -39.19 51.33 25.63
CA ALA A 7 -38.85 50.34 24.60
C ALA A 7 -39.17 48.91 25.11
N LEU A 8 -40.13 48.29 24.43
CA LEU A 8 -40.43 46.87 24.39
C LEU A 8 -39.24 46.16 23.73
N VAL A 9 -38.65 45.13 24.34
CA VAL A 9 -37.79 44.19 23.61
C VAL A 9 -38.27 42.77 23.88
N SER A 10 -38.64 42.16 22.76
CA SER A 10 -39.18 40.83 22.56
C SER A 10 -38.25 39.74 23.12
N LEU A 11 -38.81 38.85 23.93
CA LEU A 11 -38.14 37.64 24.42
C LEU A 11 -38.31 36.54 23.37
N LEU A 12 -37.40 36.48 22.38
CA LEU A 12 -37.26 35.31 21.51
C LEU A 12 -36.47 34.25 22.28
N ALA A 13 -37.18 33.27 22.82
CA ALA A 13 -36.60 32.05 23.37
C ALA A 13 -35.90 31.29 22.24
N THR A 14 -34.56 31.37 22.21
CA THR A 14 -33.71 30.55 21.36
C THR A 14 -33.73 29.12 21.87
N ILE A 15 -34.20 28.21 21.01
CA ILE A 15 -34.08 26.77 21.18
C ILE A 15 -32.57 26.45 21.10
N PRO A 16 -31.97 25.72 22.07
CA PRO A 16 -30.61 25.26 21.91
C PRO A 16 -30.60 24.20 20.80
N PHE A 17 -30.02 24.56 19.66
CA PHE A 17 -29.56 23.60 18.67
C PHE A 17 -28.49 22.74 19.35
N THR A 18 -28.87 21.56 19.85
CA THR A 18 -27.92 20.47 20.08
C THR A 18 -27.44 20.01 18.72
N GLY A 19 -26.44 20.70 18.18
CA GLY A 19 -25.66 20.19 17.08
C GLY A 19 -24.97 18.93 17.57
N MET A 20 -25.50 17.77 17.18
CA MET A 20 -24.69 16.57 17.10
C MET A 20 -23.55 16.92 16.18
N ALA A 21 -22.36 17.13 16.76
CA ALA A 21 -21.13 17.12 16.00
C ALA A 21 -20.96 15.69 15.49
N TYR A 22 -21.62 15.38 14.37
CA TYR A 22 -21.12 14.34 13.49
C TYR A 22 -19.73 14.82 13.12
N ALA A 23 -18.71 14.19 13.71
CA ALA A 23 -17.38 14.22 13.17
C ALA A 23 -17.51 13.63 11.76
N GLY A 24 -17.81 14.50 10.79
CA GLY A 24 -17.78 14.13 9.39
C GLY A 24 -16.41 13.52 9.14
N ALA A 25 -16.41 12.39 8.45
CA ALA A 25 -15.17 11.75 8.07
C ALA A 25 -14.37 12.76 7.21
N THR A 26 -13.11 12.96 7.59
CA THR A 26 -12.18 13.87 6.93
C THR A 26 -11.09 13.02 6.30
N TYR A 27 -11.02 13.00 4.95
CA TYR A 27 -9.96 12.32 4.20
C TYR A 27 -8.89 13.36 3.88
N GLU A 28 -8.11 13.68 4.89
CA GLU A 28 -7.04 14.64 4.70
C GLU A 28 -5.88 13.91 4.00
N GLY A 29 -5.24 14.61 3.06
CA GLY A 29 -4.15 14.05 2.26
C GLY A 29 -2.91 13.70 3.09
N PRO A 30 -1.80 13.29 2.44
CA PRO A 30 -0.54 12.92 3.10
C PRO A 30 -0.06 13.88 4.18
N ASP A 31 -0.27 15.19 3.99
CA ASP A 31 0.13 16.26 4.92
C ASP A 31 -0.56 16.22 6.30
N SER A 32 -1.64 15.44 6.42
CA SER A 32 -2.38 15.25 7.69
C SER A 32 -1.81 14.19 8.61
N VAL A 33 -0.88 13.39 8.11
CA VAL A 33 -0.22 12.35 8.89
C VAL A 33 1.04 12.94 9.52
N PRO A 34 1.19 12.87 10.85
CA PRO A 34 2.38 13.34 11.52
C PRO A 34 3.63 12.58 11.07
N LEU A 35 4.75 13.29 11.07
CA LEU A 35 6.03 12.71 10.69
C LEU A 35 6.65 11.97 11.87
N PHE A 36 7.04 10.73 11.62
CA PHE A 36 7.72 9.86 12.56
C PHE A 36 9.16 9.60 12.14
N HIS A 37 10.02 9.25 13.09
CA HIS A 37 11.32 8.66 12.75
C HIS A 37 11.10 7.26 12.13
N PRO A 38 11.56 6.97 10.89
CA PRO A 38 11.24 5.71 10.19
C PRO A 38 11.60 4.44 10.97
N LEU A 39 12.70 4.46 11.75
CA LEU A 39 13.11 3.30 12.54
C LEU A 39 12.16 2.94 13.70
N CYS A 40 11.27 3.86 14.10
CA CYS A 40 10.26 3.60 15.13
C CYS A 40 9.11 2.71 14.65
N LEU A 41 8.94 2.56 13.33
CA LEU A 41 7.87 1.76 12.75
C LEU A 41 7.99 0.27 13.12
N ASN A 42 9.21 -0.25 13.32
CA ASN A 42 9.39 -1.62 13.77
C ASN A 42 8.96 -1.81 15.23
N GLY A 43 9.29 -0.84 16.09
CA GLY A 43 8.82 -0.82 17.48
C GLY A 43 7.30 -0.75 17.54
N LEU A 44 6.70 0.16 16.76
CA LEU A 44 5.25 0.26 16.62
C LEU A 44 4.62 -1.06 16.15
N LYS A 45 5.14 -1.66 15.07
CA LYS A 45 4.63 -2.94 14.54
C LYS A 45 4.70 -4.07 15.57
N SER A 46 5.76 -4.12 16.39
CA SER A 46 5.87 -5.14 17.45
C SER A 46 4.78 -5.06 18.52
N GLN A 47 4.01 -3.98 18.57
CA GLN A 47 2.88 -3.80 19.49
C GLN A 47 1.56 -4.37 18.96
N GLU A 48 1.52 -4.88 17.72
CA GLU A 48 0.32 -5.49 17.09
C GLU A 48 -0.28 -6.58 18.00
N ASP A 49 0.55 -7.53 18.44
CA ASP A 49 0.11 -8.66 19.27
C ASP A 49 -0.19 -8.28 20.73
N GLU A 50 0.43 -7.20 21.21
CA GLU A 50 0.30 -6.75 22.60
C GLU A 50 -0.91 -5.82 22.80
N GLY A 51 -1.60 -5.43 21.71
CA GLY A 51 -2.67 -4.44 21.72
C GLY A 51 -2.21 -3.09 22.28
N GLY A 52 -0.90 -2.85 22.23
CA GLY A 52 -0.20 -1.81 22.99
C GLY A 52 -0.11 -0.48 22.25
N ALA A 53 -0.06 0.60 23.03
CA ALA A 53 0.28 1.93 22.55
C ALA A 53 1.81 2.10 22.52
N PHE A 54 2.35 2.54 21.38
CA PHE A 54 3.75 2.86 21.22
C PHE A 54 3.97 4.38 21.23
N ASP A 55 4.90 4.84 22.04
CA ASP A 55 5.28 6.27 22.10
C ASP A 55 6.29 6.58 21.00
N MET A 56 5.79 7.08 19.85
CA MET A 56 6.61 7.41 18.70
C MET A 56 7.58 8.56 18.98
N SER A 57 7.22 9.49 19.87
CA SER A 57 8.05 10.64 20.23
C SER A 57 9.24 10.18 21.04
N ARG A 58 9.01 9.38 22.09
CA ARG A 58 10.09 8.81 22.90
C ARG A 58 11.04 7.96 22.07
N CYS A 59 10.51 7.14 21.16
CA CYS A 59 11.35 6.37 20.24
C CYS A 59 12.17 7.27 19.31
N SER A 60 11.61 8.38 18.84
CA SER A 60 12.34 9.32 17.98
C SER A 60 13.55 9.93 18.70
N ASP A 61 13.44 10.17 20.00
CA ASP A 61 14.55 10.65 20.83
C ASP A 61 15.70 9.63 20.92
N GLU A 62 15.39 8.32 20.93
CA GLU A 62 16.40 7.25 20.93
C GLU A 62 17.21 7.24 19.62
N TYR A 63 16.59 7.63 18.51
CA TYR A 63 17.22 7.69 17.19
C TYR A 63 17.64 9.10 16.73
N GLN A 64 17.63 10.10 17.61
CA GLN A 64 17.93 11.50 17.26
C GLN A 64 19.28 11.72 16.55
N SER A 65 20.24 10.81 16.74
CA SER A 65 21.56 10.86 16.10
C SER A 65 21.56 10.36 14.65
N ILE A 66 20.47 9.73 14.19
CA ILE A 66 20.32 9.19 12.85
C ILE A 66 19.53 10.20 12.01
N VAL A 67 20.16 10.68 10.94
CA VAL A 67 19.55 11.69 10.07
C VAL A 67 18.45 11.04 9.21
N VAL A 68 17.23 11.56 9.36
CA VAL A 68 16.12 11.29 8.43
C VAL A 68 16.29 12.15 7.18
N LYS A 69 16.16 11.53 6.00
CA LYS A 69 16.23 12.22 4.71
C LYS A 69 14.88 12.13 4.01
N GLN A 70 14.44 13.23 3.42
CA GLN A 70 13.29 13.22 2.52
C GLN A 70 13.77 12.82 1.12
N THR A 71 13.05 11.90 0.48
CA THR A 71 13.30 11.47 -0.90
C THR A 71 12.52 12.36 -1.89
N PRO A 72 12.87 12.37 -3.19
CA PRO A 72 12.20 13.22 -4.18
C PRO A 72 10.69 13.00 -4.34
N ASP A 73 10.22 11.79 -4.03
CA ASP A 73 8.81 11.35 -3.99
C ASP A 73 8.09 11.73 -2.67
N GLY A 74 8.76 12.43 -1.76
CA GLY A 74 8.18 12.90 -0.50
C GLY A 74 8.25 11.88 0.64
N SER A 75 8.88 10.73 0.43
CA SER A 75 9.04 9.68 1.45
C SER A 75 10.16 10.03 2.45
N TYR A 76 10.09 9.42 3.63
CA TYR A 76 11.03 9.61 4.74
C TYR A 76 11.92 8.39 4.91
N TYR A 77 13.21 8.56 4.68
CA TYR A 77 14.24 7.52 4.72
C TYR A 77 15.10 7.63 5.97
N ALA A 78 15.39 6.50 6.63
CA ALA A 78 16.46 6.38 7.63
C ALA A 78 17.26 5.09 7.45
N LYS A 79 18.59 5.19 7.56
CA LYS A 79 19.49 4.02 7.57
C LYS A 79 19.47 3.39 8.95
N ARG A 80 19.46 2.05 9.02
CA ARG A 80 19.63 1.31 10.29
C ARG A 80 21.07 1.47 10.82
N PRO A 81 21.28 1.54 12.15
CA PRO A 81 22.62 1.54 12.74
C PRO A 81 23.44 0.35 12.25
N GLU A 82 24.75 0.54 12.10
CA GLU A 82 25.67 -0.56 11.79
C GLU A 82 25.78 -1.51 12.99
N ASN A 83 26.01 -2.79 12.75
CA ASN A 83 26.25 -3.73 13.84
C ASN A 83 27.64 -3.50 14.47
N THR A 84 27.96 -4.25 15.53
CA THR A 84 29.25 -4.17 16.22
C THR A 84 30.46 -4.48 15.34
N SER A 85 30.25 -5.11 14.18
CA SER A 85 31.27 -5.42 13.17
C SER A 85 31.38 -4.33 12.08
N GLY A 86 30.60 -3.25 12.17
CA GLY A 86 30.56 -2.18 11.16
C GLY A 86 29.76 -2.53 9.90
N GLU A 87 28.96 -3.58 9.92
CA GLU A 87 28.19 -4.02 8.74
C GLU A 87 26.85 -3.29 8.66
N ALA A 88 26.50 -2.86 7.45
CA ALA A 88 25.24 -2.18 7.17
C ALA A 88 24.04 -3.09 7.47
N GLN A 89 23.07 -2.59 8.26
CA GLN A 89 21.89 -3.36 8.67
C GLN A 89 20.64 -3.09 7.82
N GLY A 90 20.76 -2.29 6.75
CA GLY A 90 19.67 -1.91 5.86
C GLY A 90 19.08 -0.54 6.19
N TYR A 91 17.78 -0.34 5.89
CA TYR A 91 17.10 0.95 5.98
C TYR A 91 15.58 0.77 6.11
N VAL A 92 14.90 1.84 6.52
CA VAL A 92 13.43 1.94 6.47
C VAL A 92 13.07 3.21 5.71
N VAL A 93 12.09 3.10 4.82
CA VAL A 93 11.44 4.23 4.15
C VAL A 93 9.95 4.15 4.42
N TYR A 94 9.31 5.28 4.66
CA TYR A 94 7.86 5.34 4.58
C TYR A 94 7.35 6.58 3.87
N GLN A 95 6.17 6.46 3.28
CA GLN A 95 5.43 7.56 2.68
C GLN A 95 4.06 7.66 3.36
N PRO A 96 3.67 8.84 3.86
CA PRO A 96 2.28 9.06 4.25
C PRO A 96 1.34 8.91 3.05
N ILE A 97 0.32 8.07 3.18
CA ILE A 97 -0.69 7.86 2.13
C ILE A 97 -1.91 8.75 2.40
N GLY A 98 -2.30 8.89 3.66
CA GLY A 98 -3.44 9.71 4.08
C GLY A 98 -4.07 9.22 5.37
N THR A 99 -5.26 9.73 5.65
CA THR A 99 -6.06 9.39 6.83
C THR A 99 -7.43 8.86 6.41
N LEU A 100 -7.85 7.73 6.99
CA LEU A 100 -9.18 7.15 6.71
C LEU A 100 -10.27 7.91 7.45
N ASP A 101 -9.96 8.31 8.68
CA ASP A 101 -10.76 9.16 9.53
C ASP A 101 -9.84 9.95 10.48
N LYS A 102 -10.42 10.61 11.50
CA LYS A 102 -9.62 11.34 12.49
C LYS A 102 -8.80 10.44 13.41
N ALA A 103 -8.99 9.12 13.37
CA ALA A 103 -8.39 8.14 14.26
C ALA A 103 -7.38 7.20 13.57
N MET A 104 -7.35 7.10 12.24
CA MET A 104 -6.51 6.16 11.51
C MET A 104 -5.64 6.82 10.44
N GLU A 105 -4.37 6.46 10.44
CA GLU A 105 -3.32 6.92 9.52
C GLU A 105 -2.85 5.74 8.66
N LEU A 106 -2.58 6.01 7.38
CA LEU A 106 -2.04 5.05 6.43
C LEU A 106 -0.63 5.44 6.00
N LEU A 107 0.29 4.50 6.08
CA LEU A 107 1.68 4.65 5.62
C LEU A 107 2.05 3.56 4.62
N LEU A 108 2.67 3.90 3.50
CA LEU A 108 3.38 2.93 2.67
C LEU A 108 4.78 2.78 3.26
N VAL A 109 5.15 1.57 3.67
CA VAL A 109 6.42 1.30 4.34
C VAL A 109 7.24 0.32 3.51
N HIS A 110 8.48 0.69 3.24
CA HIS A 110 9.51 -0.19 2.68
C HIS A 110 10.57 -0.46 3.74
N ASP A 111 10.64 -1.70 4.20
CA ASP A 111 11.61 -2.14 5.19
C ASP A 111 12.67 -3.06 4.56
N LYS A 112 13.93 -2.65 4.62
CA LYS A 112 15.08 -3.43 4.18
C LYS A 112 15.90 -3.81 5.42
N GLU A 113 15.88 -5.08 5.76
CA GLU A 113 16.80 -5.65 6.75
C GLU A 113 18.11 -6.14 6.11
N SER A 114 19.12 -6.37 6.95
CA SER A 114 20.38 -6.99 6.54
C SER A 114 20.11 -8.35 5.89
N GLN A 115 20.70 -8.58 4.72
CA GLN A 115 20.63 -9.85 3.97
C GLN A 115 19.21 -10.33 3.57
N LYS A 116 18.15 -9.59 3.87
CA LYS A 116 16.77 -9.88 3.42
C LYS A 116 16.37 -8.96 2.28
N GLU A 117 15.37 -9.34 1.50
CA GLU A 117 14.77 -8.47 0.47
C GLU A 117 14.00 -7.30 1.09
N THR A 118 13.77 -6.25 0.31
CA THR A 118 12.99 -5.10 0.79
C THR A 118 11.52 -5.52 0.82
N GLN A 119 10.87 -5.43 1.97
CA GLN A 119 9.44 -5.70 2.11
C GLN A 119 8.66 -4.40 2.02
N ALA A 120 7.67 -4.34 1.13
CA ALA A 120 6.73 -3.24 1.05
C ALA A 120 5.39 -3.64 1.69
N SER A 121 4.77 -2.74 2.46
CA SER A 121 3.48 -2.98 3.11
C SER A 121 2.77 -1.66 3.41
N ILE A 122 1.44 -1.66 3.49
CA ILE A 122 0.68 -0.49 3.91
C ILE A 122 0.32 -0.67 5.38
N TYR A 123 0.79 0.21 6.25
CA TYR A 123 0.48 0.14 7.68
C TYR A 123 -0.79 0.91 7.97
N VAL A 124 -1.67 0.31 8.77
CA VAL A 124 -2.85 0.95 9.34
C VAL A 124 -2.55 1.24 10.80
N ILE A 125 -2.49 2.52 11.13
CA ILE A 125 -2.03 3.00 12.44
C ILE A 125 -3.15 3.78 13.12
N GLY A 126 -3.48 3.41 14.35
CA GLY A 126 -4.44 4.12 15.19
C GLY A 126 -3.80 5.27 15.96
N ARG A 127 -4.46 6.42 15.98
CA ARG A 127 -4.19 7.57 16.86
C ARG A 127 -4.81 7.32 18.22
N LEU A 128 -4.04 7.55 19.28
CA LEU A 128 -4.49 7.36 20.65
C LEU A 128 -4.56 8.71 21.38
N PRO A 129 -5.69 9.45 21.28
CA PRO A 129 -5.79 10.82 21.77
C PRO A 129 -5.73 10.96 23.29
N HIS A 130 -5.83 9.86 24.04
CA HIS A 130 -5.90 9.86 25.51
C HIS A 130 -4.58 9.55 26.23
N LEU A 131 -3.49 9.29 25.50
CA LEU A 131 -2.19 8.92 26.07
C LEU A 131 -1.16 10.05 25.91
N SER A 132 -0.59 10.17 24.71
CA SER A 132 0.26 11.29 24.31
C SER A 132 -0.02 11.61 22.84
N GLU A 133 0.16 12.85 22.40
CA GLU A 133 -0.11 13.27 21.02
C GLU A 133 0.69 12.42 19.98
N GLY A 134 1.86 11.91 20.38
CA GLY A 134 2.71 11.04 19.59
C GLY A 134 2.43 9.53 19.74
N SER A 135 1.54 9.11 20.64
CA SER A 135 1.22 7.70 20.83
C SER A 135 0.43 7.13 19.66
N ARG A 136 0.81 5.94 19.21
CA ARG A 136 0.18 5.22 18.10
C ARG A 136 -0.04 3.76 18.46
N ALA A 137 -1.08 3.15 17.90
CA ALA A 137 -1.29 1.71 17.91
C ALA A 137 -1.09 1.16 16.50
N PHE A 138 -0.36 0.06 16.36
CA PHE A 138 -0.38 -0.69 15.10
C PHE A 138 -1.66 -1.52 15.07
N ILE A 139 -2.48 -1.33 14.03
CA ILE A 139 -3.75 -2.07 13.90
C ILE A 139 -3.52 -3.29 13.03
N THR A 140 -3.01 -3.07 11.82
CA THR A 140 -2.77 -4.14 10.84
C THR A 140 -1.94 -3.61 9.66
N SER A 141 -1.66 -4.49 8.71
CA SER A 141 -1.12 -4.11 7.39
C SER A 141 -2.00 -4.57 6.25
N ILE A 142 -2.19 -3.71 5.25
CA ILE A 142 -2.86 -4.03 3.99
C ILE A 142 -1.83 -4.34 2.92
N GLY A 143 -2.11 -5.38 2.13
CA GLY A 143 -1.28 -5.81 1.02
C GLY A 143 -0.34 -6.95 1.39
N GLU A 144 0.28 -7.51 0.36
CA GLU A 144 1.23 -8.61 0.47
C GLU A 144 2.65 -8.10 0.22
N GLY A 145 3.61 -8.60 1.00
CA GLY A 145 5.03 -8.31 0.77
C GLY A 145 5.52 -9.09 -0.45
N GLY A 146 6.00 -8.37 -1.46
CA GLY A 146 6.71 -8.91 -2.61
C GLY A 146 8.07 -8.25 -2.80
N ASP A 147 9.03 -8.97 -3.39
CA ASP A 147 10.31 -8.39 -3.77
C ASP A 147 10.23 -7.80 -5.17
N ARG A 148 10.55 -6.51 -5.28
CA ARG A 148 10.70 -5.80 -6.55
C ARG A 148 9.51 -6.02 -7.49
N CYS A 149 9.68 -6.87 -8.51
CA CYS A 149 8.73 -7.11 -9.60
C CYS A 149 7.72 -8.23 -9.32
N ASN A 150 7.87 -8.94 -8.19
CA ASN A 150 7.02 -10.07 -7.82
C ASN A 150 6.09 -9.67 -6.68
N GLY A 151 5.16 -8.74 -6.95
CA GLY A 151 4.21 -8.29 -5.94
C GLY A 151 4.69 -7.14 -5.06
N GLY A 152 5.87 -6.56 -5.33
CA GLY A 152 6.34 -5.39 -4.60
C GLY A 152 5.46 -4.18 -4.87
N ILE A 153 5.07 -3.45 -3.82
CA ILE A 153 4.25 -2.24 -3.96
C ILE A 153 5.09 -1.13 -4.59
N GLN A 154 4.63 -0.58 -5.70
CA GLN A 154 5.23 0.58 -6.36
C GLN A 154 4.74 1.88 -5.74
N SER A 155 3.42 1.98 -5.54
CA SER A 155 2.78 3.16 -4.98
C SER A 155 1.47 2.76 -4.29
N ALA A 156 1.01 3.61 -3.38
CA ALA A 156 -0.30 3.47 -2.77
C ALA A 156 -0.92 4.85 -2.56
N ARG A 157 -2.23 4.97 -2.76
CA ARG A 157 -2.98 6.22 -2.64
C ARG A 157 -4.38 5.97 -2.12
N LEU A 158 -4.79 6.77 -1.14
CA LEU A 158 -6.16 6.79 -0.68
C LEU A 158 -6.98 7.70 -1.61
N ILE A 159 -7.94 7.13 -2.33
CA ILE A 159 -8.78 7.87 -3.30
C ILE A 159 -10.07 8.38 -2.64
N SER A 160 -10.54 7.70 -1.59
CA SER A 160 -11.69 8.09 -0.75
C SER A 160 -11.63 7.37 0.60
N GLU A 161 -12.57 7.61 1.53
CA GLU A 161 -12.70 6.81 2.79
C GLU A 161 -12.64 5.32 2.57
N ALA A 162 -13.30 4.88 1.51
CA ALA A 162 -13.56 3.49 1.28
C ALA A 162 -12.52 2.88 0.35
N ILE A 163 -11.85 3.67 -0.49
CA ILE A 163 -11.09 3.14 -1.62
C ILE A 163 -9.60 3.48 -1.47
N LEU A 164 -8.82 2.43 -1.22
CA LEU A 164 -7.37 2.45 -1.28
C LEU A 164 -6.90 1.78 -2.57
N GLU A 165 -6.15 2.51 -3.39
CA GLU A 165 -5.52 1.97 -4.59
C GLU A 165 -4.05 1.69 -4.33
N VAL A 166 -3.61 0.50 -4.73
CA VAL A 166 -2.23 0.02 -4.56
C VAL A 166 -1.72 -0.45 -5.91
N ASP A 167 -0.67 0.20 -6.40
CA ASP A 167 0.00 -0.20 -7.64
C ASP A 167 1.06 -1.24 -7.29
N ILE A 168 0.87 -2.46 -7.79
CA ILE A 168 1.73 -3.61 -7.51
C ILE A 168 2.60 -3.85 -8.73
N ASN A 169 3.92 -3.89 -8.57
CA ASN A 169 4.82 -4.24 -9.67
C ASN A 169 4.59 -5.69 -10.09
N VAL A 170 4.63 -5.93 -11.40
CA VAL A 170 4.44 -7.26 -11.99
C VAL A 170 5.50 -7.60 -13.02
N ASN A 171 5.82 -8.88 -13.10
CA ASN A 171 6.46 -9.52 -14.24
C ASN A 171 5.36 -10.13 -15.16
N PRO A 172 5.69 -10.61 -16.37
CA PRO A 172 4.68 -11.18 -17.28
C PRO A 172 3.97 -12.41 -16.70
N ALA A 173 4.67 -13.28 -15.98
CA ALA A 173 4.06 -14.47 -15.38
C ALA A 173 3.03 -14.10 -14.31
N THR A 174 3.36 -13.16 -13.42
CA THR A 174 2.47 -12.62 -12.39
C THR A 174 1.26 -11.93 -13.01
N LEU A 175 1.48 -11.10 -14.03
CA LEU A 175 0.41 -10.41 -14.75
C LEU A 175 -0.57 -11.42 -15.36
N MET A 176 -0.06 -12.44 -16.06
CA MET A 176 -0.89 -13.45 -16.72
C MET A 176 -1.62 -14.39 -15.75
N ALA A 177 -1.21 -14.43 -14.47
CA ALA A 177 -1.83 -15.25 -13.43
C ALA A 177 -2.95 -14.54 -12.64
N LEU A 178 -3.21 -13.25 -12.89
CA LEU A 178 -4.14 -12.42 -12.08
C LEU A 178 -5.55 -13.02 -11.90
N GLU A 179 -6.19 -13.56 -12.94
CA GLU A 179 -7.55 -14.15 -12.80
C GLU A 179 -7.61 -15.37 -11.85
N SER A 180 -6.50 -16.10 -11.68
CA SER A 180 -6.46 -17.25 -10.77
C SER A 180 -6.37 -16.85 -9.28
N LEU A 181 -6.10 -15.58 -8.99
CA LEU A 181 -5.94 -15.04 -7.64
C LEU A 181 -7.27 -14.59 -7.03
N ASP A 182 -8.21 -14.08 -7.84
CA ASP A 182 -9.52 -13.61 -7.36
C ASP A 182 -10.49 -14.76 -7.03
N SER A 183 -10.27 -15.95 -7.58
CA SER A 183 -11.14 -17.13 -7.33
C SER A 183 -10.99 -17.74 -5.91
N SER A 184 -10.07 -17.21 -5.09
CA SER A 184 -9.79 -17.69 -3.74
C SER A 184 -10.39 -16.80 -2.63
N GLY A 185 -11.04 -15.70 -2.99
CA GLY A 185 -11.56 -14.68 -2.07
C GLY A 185 -13.00 -14.89 -1.60
N SER A 186 -13.36 -16.11 -1.19
CA SER A 186 -14.59 -16.37 -0.44
C SER A 186 -14.22 -17.04 0.88
N ASP A 187 -14.02 -16.23 1.90
CA ASP A 187 -13.76 -16.68 3.26
C ASP A 187 -14.94 -17.49 3.80
N ASN A 188 -14.68 -18.76 4.13
CA ASN A 188 -15.29 -19.39 5.29
C ASN A 188 -14.13 -19.82 6.19
N GLU A 189 -13.89 -19.00 7.20
CA GLU A 189 -13.00 -19.28 8.30
C GLU A 189 -13.61 -20.41 9.13
N SER A 190 -13.21 -21.65 8.85
CA SER A 190 -13.38 -22.77 9.75
C SER A 190 -12.06 -23.53 9.79
N ASP A 191 -11.41 -23.42 10.94
CA ASP A 191 -10.41 -24.33 11.51
C ASP A 191 -10.02 -25.53 10.63
N GLN A 192 -8.93 -25.36 9.86
CA GLN A 192 -7.95 -26.40 9.55
C GLN A 192 -6.76 -25.84 8.75
N ALA A 193 -5.61 -25.69 9.41
CA ALA A 193 -4.30 -25.66 8.75
C ALA A 193 -4.09 -27.01 8.02
N PRO A 194 -3.71 -27.04 6.73
CA PRO A 194 -2.40 -26.58 6.24
C PRO A 194 -2.44 -25.79 4.91
N GLN A 195 -3.61 -25.38 4.41
CA GLN A 195 -3.73 -24.77 3.07
C GLN A 195 -3.39 -23.26 2.99
N LYS A 196 -3.43 -22.51 4.10
CA LYS A 196 -2.95 -21.11 4.15
C LYS A 196 -1.45 -20.96 3.83
N SER A 197 -0.65 -22.01 4.06
CA SER A 197 0.76 -22.07 3.68
C SER A 197 0.97 -22.22 2.18
N LEU A 198 0.01 -22.81 1.46
CA LEU A 198 0.10 -23.06 0.02
C LEU A 198 -0.21 -21.79 -0.80
N ILE A 199 -1.04 -20.88 -0.28
CA ILE A 199 -1.35 -19.61 -0.96
C ILE A 199 -0.21 -18.59 -0.78
N LYS A 200 0.40 -18.51 0.42
CA LYS A 200 1.69 -17.83 0.63
C LYS A 200 2.83 -18.43 -0.22
N SER A 201 2.78 -19.76 -0.42
CA SER A 201 3.69 -20.49 -1.32
C SER A 201 3.37 -20.26 -2.80
N ALA A 202 2.13 -19.96 -3.17
CA ALA A 202 1.73 -19.68 -4.54
C ALA A 202 2.27 -18.30 -4.94
N LEU A 203 2.16 -17.28 -4.10
CA LEU A 203 2.84 -16.00 -4.34
C LEU A 203 4.38 -16.12 -4.47
N SER A 204 4.97 -17.18 -3.91
CA SER A 204 6.39 -17.53 -4.09
C SER A 204 6.67 -18.61 -5.15
N SER A 205 5.64 -19.13 -5.84
CA SER A 205 5.76 -20.13 -6.91
C SER A 205 4.56 -20.11 -7.88
N LEU A 206 4.18 -18.96 -8.42
CA LEU A 206 3.11 -18.89 -9.42
C LEU A 206 3.67 -19.13 -10.82
N SER A 207 4.03 -20.40 -11.03
CA SER A 207 3.96 -21.04 -12.32
C SER A 207 3.82 -22.56 -12.17
N LEU A 208 2.78 -23.11 -12.78
CA LEU A 208 2.66 -24.55 -13.01
C LEU A 208 3.45 -25.01 -14.26
N LYS A 209 4.30 -24.14 -14.83
CA LYS A 209 5.31 -24.53 -15.83
C LYS A 209 6.67 -24.74 -15.16
N PRO A 210 7.52 -25.63 -15.67
CA PRO A 210 8.87 -25.81 -15.16
C PRO A 210 9.61 -24.46 -15.14
N LYS A 211 10.27 -24.14 -14.03
CA LYS A 211 11.11 -22.96 -13.74
C LYS A 211 12.13 -22.55 -14.83
N ARG A 212 12.30 -23.39 -15.86
CA ARG A 212 13.19 -23.18 -17.01
C ARG A 212 12.49 -22.53 -18.22
N GLN A 213 11.16 -22.38 -18.20
CA GLN A 213 10.35 -21.87 -19.31
C GLN A 213 9.73 -20.49 -19.03
N LEU A 214 10.07 -19.88 -17.90
CA LEU A 214 9.65 -18.52 -17.58
C LEU A 214 10.87 -17.72 -17.15
N ASP A 215 10.91 -16.47 -17.58
CA ASP A 215 11.90 -15.51 -17.15
C ASP A 215 11.65 -15.11 -15.68
N ASP A 216 12.11 -15.97 -14.76
CA ASP A 216 12.11 -15.73 -13.31
C ASP A 216 13.22 -14.73 -12.89
N ARG A 217 13.86 -14.00 -13.82
CA ARG A 217 14.89 -13.03 -13.45
C ARG A 217 14.21 -11.88 -12.69
N PRO A 218 14.60 -11.61 -11.43
CA PRO A 218 14.01 -10.55 -10.59
C PRO A 218 14.28 -9.10 -11.09
N THR A 219 14.63 -8.93 -12.36
CA THR A 219 15.13 -7.69 -12.96
C THR A 219 14.24 -7.08 -14.05
N THR A 220 13.17 -7.74 -14.48
CA THR A 220 12.32 -7.27 -15.59
C THR A 220 10.88 -7.01 -15.11
N CYS A 221 10.72 -5.93 -14.34
CA CYS A 221 9.39 -5.36 -14.09
C CYS A 221 8.85 -4.85 -15.43
N ILE A 222 7.75 -5.42 -15.91
CA ILE A 222 7.12 -4.98 -17.17
C ILE A 222 6.12 -3.84 -16.94
N GLY A 223 5.74 -3.60 -15.69
CA GLY A 223 4.62 -2.75 -15.39
C GLY A 223 4.17 -2.85 -13.94
N SER A 224 2.98 -2.32 -13.71
CA SER A 224 2.24 -2.45 -12.47
C SER A 224 0.76 -2.72 -12.73
N VAL A 225 0.09 -3.30 -11.74
CA VAL A 225 -1.36 -3.49 -11.74
C VAL A 225 -1.92 -2.75 -10.54
N THR A 226 -2.93 -1.92 -10.77
CA THR A 226 -3.66 -1.21 -9.71
C THR A 226 -4.69 -2.15 -9.09
N LYS A 227 -4.47 -2.51 -7.83
CA LYS A 227 -5.42 -3.22 -6.98
C LYS A 227 -6.17 -2.20 -6.11
N SER A 228 -7.49 -2.20 -6.22
CA SER A 228 -8.40 -1.39 -5.43
C SER A 228 -8.91 -2.21 -4.25
N TYR A 229 -8.86 -1.63 -3.05
CA TYR A 229 -9.40 -2.18 -1.82
C TYR A 229 -10.58 -1.31 -1.38
N ASP A 230 -11.77 -1.90 -1.32
CA ASP A 230 -12.93 -1.36 -0.64
C ASP A 230 -12.84 -1.73 0.84
N LEU A 231 -12.38 -0.77 1.63
CA LEU A 231 -12.12 -0.89 3.06
C LEU A 231 -13.41 -1.02 3.88
N LEU A 232 -14.56 -0.64 3.33
CA LEU A 232 -15.85 -0.73 4.02
C LEU A 232 -16.52 -2.09 3.81
N ASN A 233 -16.37 -2.65 2.60
CA ASN A 233 -17.01 -3.90 2.23
C ASN A 233 -16.05 -5.11 2.17
N ASP A 234 -14.77 -4.90 2.51
CA ASP A 234 -13.67 -5.86 2.36
C ASP A 234 -13.62 -6.51 0.97
N LYS A 235 -13.87 -5.70 -0.07
CA LYS A 235 -13.81 -6.15 -1.46
C LYS A 235 -12.52 -5.71 -2.10
N LYS A 236 -12.00 -6.56 -2.98
CA LYS A 236 -10.76 -6.31 -3.72
C LYS A 236 -11.07 -6.47 -5.20
N SER A 237 -10.50 -5.59 -6.01
CA SER A 237 -10.60 -5.69 -7.47
C SER A 237 -9.37 -5.12 -8.14
N TYR A 238 -9.07 -5.59 -9.35
CA TYR A 238 -8.09 -4.97 -10.21
C TYR A 238 -8.76 -3.94 -11.11
N THR A 239 -8.08 -2.83 -11.38
CA THR A 239 -8.70 -1.70 -12.10
C THR A 239 -7.92 -1.35 -13.37
N TRP A 240 -6.59 -1.31 -13.27
CA TRP A 240 -5.72 -0.89 -14.35
C TRP A 240 -4.48 -1.78 -14.43
N VAL A 241 -3.99 -1.97 -15.65
CA VAL A 241 -2.67 -2.52 -15.94
C VAL A 241 -1.87 -1.43 -16.64
N HIS A 242 -0.76 -1.04 -16.04
CA HIS A 242 0.17 -0.06 -16.57
C HIS A 242 1.45 -0.77 -17.02
N PHE A 243 1.80 -0.64 -18.29
CA PHE A 243 3.04 -1.14 -18.86
C PHE A 243 4.12 -0.05 -18.83
N ARG A 244 5.35 -0.41 -18.48
CA ARG A 244 6.46 0.54 -18.54
C ARG A 244 6.87 0.73 -19.99
N GLU A 245 6.89 1.99 -20.43
CA GLU A 245 7.45 2.37 -21.71
C GLU A 245 8.98 2.37 -21.62
N GLU A 246 9.59 1.19 -21.69
CA GLU A 246 11.03 1.09 -21.93
C GLU A 246 11.25 0.08 -23.05
N ASN A 247 12.19 0.43 -23.93
CA ASN A 247 12.83 -0.47 -24.89
C ASN A 247 13.53 -1.61 -24.14
N THR A 248 12.77 -2.49 -23.50
CA THR A 248 13.26 -3.53 -22.60
C THR A 248 13.92 -4.60 -23.45
N ARG A 249 15.21 -4.34 -23.74
CA ARG A 249 16.29 -5.29 -23.99
C ARG A 249 15.86 -6.57 -24.68
N VAL A 250 16.27 -6.75 -25.95
CA VAL A 250 16.21 -8.01 -26.73
C VAL A 250 16.20 -9.21 -25.79
N ALA A 251 15.00 -9.67 -25.43
CA ALA A 251 14.89 -10.76 -24.48
C ALA A 251 15.45 -11.98 -25.20
N VAL A 252 16.31 -12.76 -24.54
CA VAL A 252 16.83 -13.99 -25.18
C VAL A 252 15.75 -15.07 -25.20
N ASP A 253 14.76 -14.96 -24.33
CA ASP A 253 13.64 -15.88 -24.19
C ASP A 253 12.54 -15.57 -25.23
N PRO A 254 12.20 -16.52 -26.12
CA PRO A 254 11.12 -16.35 -27.11
C PRO A 254 9.76 -16.01 -26.50
N TYR A 255 9.48 -16.45 -25.27
CA TYR A 255 8.22 -16.14 -24.58
C TYR A 255 8.11 -14.66 -24.24
N GLN A 256 9.19 -14.06 -23.72
CA GLN A 256 9.26 -12.64 -23.42
C GLN A 256 9.26 -11.80 -24.71
N GLN A 257 9.96 -12.23 -25.76
CA GLN A 257 9.92 -11.54 -27.06
C GLN A 257 8.49 -11.42 -27.61
N CYS A 258 7.74 -12.53 -27.59
CA CYS A 258 6.35 -12.51 -28.04
C CYS A 258 5.46 -11.63 -27.15
N PHE A 259 5.71 -11.63 -25.83
CA PHE A 259 5.01 -10.73 -24.91
C PHE A 259 5.27 -9.26 -25.26
N ASP A 260 6.54 -8.88 -25.45
CA ASP A 260 6.95 -7.51 -25.74
C ASP A 260 6.41 -7.04 -27.08
N GLU A 261 6.43 -7.89 -28.12
CA GLU A 261 5.82 -7.63 -29.42
C GLU A 261 4.30 -7.38 -29.30
N LEU A 262 3.61 -8.24 -28.55
CA LEU A 262 2.17 -8.08 -28.35
C LEU A 262 1.82 -6.82 -27.55
N VAL A 263 2.63 -6.45 -26.55
CA VAL A 263 2.46 -5.18 -25.84
C VAL A 263 2.64 -4.01 -26.79
N ALA A 264 3.67 -4.02 -27.64
CA ALA A 264 3.91 -2.96 -28.61
C ALA A 264 2.77 -2.79 -29.63
N ASP A 265 2.15 -3.91 -30.04
CA ASP A 265 1.07 -3.90 -31.03
C ASP A 265 -0.30 -3.57 -30.41
N PHE A 266 -0.57 -4.04 -29.20
CA PHE A 266 -1.88 -3.94 -28.55
C PHE A 266 -2.02 -2.72 -27.63
N VAL A 267 -0.93 -2.32 -26.97
CA VAL A 267 -0.94 -1.28 -25.94
C VAL A 267 -0.45 0.04 -26.56
N THR A 268 -1.40 0.90 -26.91
CA THR A 268 -1.08 2.26 -27.35
C THR A 268 -0.84 3.19 -26.15
N PRO A 269 -0.13 4.33 -26.34
CA PRO A 269 -0.05 5.38 -25.32
C PRO A 269 -1.45 5.72 -24.76
N PRO A 270 -1.64 5.81 -23.42
CA PRO A 270 -0.64 6.02 -22.37
C PRO A 270 -0.11 4.73 -21.69
N GLN A 271 0.08 3.63 -22.44
CA GLN A 271 0.62 2.37 -21.91
C GLN A 271 -0.20 1.80 -20.74
N THR A 272 -1.48 2.14 -20.67
CA THR A 272 -2.38 1.76 -19.58
C THR A 272 -3.66 1.24 -20.17
N ILE A 273 -4.07 0.05 -19.76
CA ILE A 273 -5.31 -0.58 -20.18
C ILE A 273 -6.18 -0.91 -18.97
N ASN A 274 -7.49 -0.91 -19.16
CA ASN A 274 -8.44 -1.39 -18.15
C ASN A 274 -8.46 -2.93 -18.13
N MET A 275 -9.17 -3.51 -17.16
CA MET A 275 -9.26 -4.97 -17.02
C MET A 275 -10.00 -5.66 -18.18
N GLN A 276 -10.93 -5.00 -18.87
CA GLN A 276 -11.61 -5.59 -20.01
C GLN A 276 -10.67 -5.74 -21.21
N ASP A 277 -9.88 -4.71 -21.51
CA ASP A 277 -8.85 -4.74 -22.54
C ASP A 277 -7.71 -5.69 -22.17
N PHE A 278 -7.40 -5.80 -20.86
CA PHE A 278 -6.43 -6.78 -20.37
C PHE A 278 -6.88 -8.23 -20.62
N GLU A 279 -8.17 -8.55 -20.47
CA GLU A 279 -8.66 -9.89 -20.80
C GLU A 279 -8.53 -10.20 -22.30
N VAL A 280 -8.76 -9.20 -23.16
CA VAL A 280 -8.52 -9.36 -24.60
C VAL A 280 -7.03 -9.60 -24.88
N PHE A 281 -6.14 -8.81 -24.27
CA PHE A 281 -4.69 -8.99 -24.36
C PHE A 281 -4.27 -10.40 -23.91
N LYS A 282 -4.84 -10.88 -22.80
CA LYS A 282 -4.56 -12.22 -22.25
C LYS A 282 -4.92 -13.33 -23.24
N GLN A 283 -6.06 -13.23 -23.90
CA GLN A 283 -6.48 -14.21 -24.91
C GLN A 283 -5.56 -14.19 -26.13
N LEU A 284 -5.20 -13.00 -26.62
CA LEU A 284 -4.24 -12.84 -27.71
C LEU A 284 -2.89 -13.48 -27.35
N PHE A 285 -2.39 -13.18 -26.15
CA PHE A 285 -1.15 -13.76 -25.64
C PHE A 285 -1.18 -15.29 -25.59
N ILE A 286 -2.29 -15.88 -25.12
CA ILE A 286 -2.46 -17.34 -25.10
C ILE A 286 -2.48 -17.92 -26.51
N SER A 287 -3.11 -17.25 -27.47
CA SER A 287 -3.18 -17.75 -28.85
C SER A 287 -1.86 -17.62 -29.62
N GLU A 288 -1.10 -16.55 -29.38
CA GLU A 288 0.08 -16.19 -30.18
C GLU A 288 1.38 -16.67 -29.54
N CYS A 289 1.50 -16.59 -28.22
CA CYS A 289 2.75 -16.79 -27.48
C CYS A 289 2.85 -18.13 -26.71
N LYS A 290 1.77 -18.90 -26.54
CA LYS A 290 1.79 -20.23 -25.89
C LYS A 290 1.93 -21.42 -26.87
N LYS A 291 2.71 -21.28 -27.95
CA LYS A 291 3.04 -22.40 -28.86
C LYS A 291 4.24 -23.22 -28.37
#